data_AF-A0AAD5BTA4-F1
#
_entry.id   AF-A0AAD5BTA4-F1
#
_cell.length_a   1.000
_cell.length_b   1.000
_cell.length_c   1.000
_cell.angle_alpha   90.00
_cell.angle_beta   90.00
_cell.angle_gamma   90.00
#
_symmetry.space_group_name_H-M   'P 1'
#
loop_
_entity.id
_entity.type
_entity.pdbx_description
1 polymer ?
#
loop_
_entity_poly.entity_id
_entity_poly.type
_entity_poly.pdbx_seq_one_letter_code
_entity_poly.pdbx_strand_id
1 'polypeptide(L)'
;MDELSTVTDVIANVWPPVSETTPLTVTGGKGSGTASRRRVTVRPSLDSADDLIHLLHGSDPVKVELNRLENEVRDKDRELSEAQAEIKALRLSERLREKAVEEIAKLQDDNKALDRLTKSKEAALLEAERTVQVALAKASMVDDLQNKNQELMKQIEICQEENKILDRMHRQKVAEVEKLTQTVRELEEAVLAGGAAANAVRDYQRKVQEMNEEKKTLDRELARAKVTANRVATVVANEWKDSNDKVMPVKQWLEERRFLQSEMQQLRDKLAITERAAKSEAQLKEKYQLRLRVLEDTLRSPNTACSSRRQSLGGADNFSKLASNGFLPKRSPSFQIRSTFQSGSSSILRHAKGTSKSFDGGTRSFERGKLISSGGNSPTFNIEKPCDGTKDGETRDGSWKDNPDEKPETEDTVPGLLYDLLQKEVISLRKSGHEKDQSLKDKDDAIEMLAKKVDTLQKAMEVEAKKMRREVAVMEKEVAAMRVDKEQDNRARRNSRVPSQPLPTSCGPSRDPTHSCTTAPPREGM
;
A
#
# COMPACT_ATOMS: atom_id res chain seq x y z
N MET A 1 14.37 -14.36 8.90
CA MET A 1 14.04 -15.79 9.01
C MET A 1 15.29 -16.51 8.59
N ASP A 2 16.00 -17.12 9.55
CA ASP A 2 17.07 -18.12 9.41
C ASP A 2 17.81 -18.15 10.76
N GLU A 3 17.29 -18.92 11.72
CA GLU A 3 18.00 -19.39 12.94
C GLU A 3 17.07 -20.26 13.80
N LEU A 4 16.62 -21.42 13.27
CA LEU A 4 15.96 -22.48 14.04
C LEU A 4 16.34 -23.86 13.46
N SER A 5 17.58 -24.29 13.69
CA SER A 5 18.06 -25.60 13.22
C SER A 5 19.09 -26.23 14.18
N THR A 6 18.83 -26.22 15.49
CA THR A 6 19.79 -26.77 16.47
C THR A 6 19.22 -27.29 17.80
N VAL A 7 17.95 -27.76 17.87
CA VAL A 7 17.44 -28.43 19.10
C VAL A 7 16.48 -29.60 18.79
N THR A 8 16.98 -30.70 18.23
CA THR A 8 16.23 -31.97 18.12
C THR A 8 17.13 -33.21 18.27
N ASP A 9 17.97 -33.26 19.31
CA ASP A 9 18.88 -34.42 19.51
C ASP A 9 19.24 -34.68 21.00
N VAL A 10 18.23 -34.75 21.89
CA VAL A 10 18.45 -35.12 23.32
C VAL A 10 17.30 -35.97 23.93
N ILE A 11 16.61 -36.81 23.15
CA ILE A 11 15.61 -37.76 23.69
C ILE A 11 15.83 -39.18 23.16
N ALA A 12 16.97 -39.75 23.58
CA ALA A 12 17.18 -41.19 23.68
C ALA A 12 18.19 -41.44 24.81
N ASN A 13 17.94 -42.48 25.64
CA ASN A 13 18.76 -42.98 26.78
C ASN A 13 18.34 -42.57 28.21
N VAL A 14 17.18 -43.05 28.68
CA VAL A 14 17.02 -43.47 30.09
C VAL A 14 16.21 -44.77 30.17
N TRP A 15 16.90 -45.90 30.14
CA TRP A 15 16.36 -47.20 30.59
C TRP A 15 17.53 -47.96 31.24
N PRO A 16 17.43 -48.40 32.52
CA PRO A 16 18.50 -49.20 33.12
C PRO A 16 18.41 -50.66 32.63
N PRO A 17 19.54 -51.38 32.52
CA PRO A 17 19.53 -52.78 32.14
C PRO A 17 18.95 -53.64 33.27
N VAL A 18 18.00 -54.53 32.92
CA VAL A 18 17.53 -55.59 33.82
C VAL A 18 18.64 -56.63 33.89
N SER A 19 19.21 -56.84 35.08
CA SER A 19 20.22 -57.87 35.31
C SER A 19 19.61 -59.27 35.23
N GLU A 20 20.14 -60.10 34.33
CA GLU A 20 19.85 -61.53 34.30
C GLU A 20 20.17 -62.16 35.66
N THR A 21 19.23 -62.94 36.20
CA THR A 21 19.48 -63.83 37.34
C THR A 21 19.31 -65.27 36.89
N THR A 22 20.39 -66.02 36.98
CA THR A 22 20.45 -67.44 36.62
C THR A 22 19.67 -68.30 37.62
N PRO A 23 18.98 -69.37 37.17
CA PRO A 23 18.33 -70.29 38.08
C PRO A 23 19.37 -71.22 38.73
N LEU A 24 19.67 -71.01 40.01
CA LEU A 24 20.46 -71.96 40.80
C LEU A 24 19.57 -73.09 41.31
N THR A 25 19.55 -74.18 40.55
CA THR A 25 18.95 -75.46 40.95
C THR A 25 19.59 -75.99 42.23
N VAL A 26 18.80 -76.11 43.30
CA VAL A 26 19.27 -76.65 44.59
C VAL A 26 19.66 -78.12 44.45
N THR A 27 20.89 -78.42 44.88
CA THR A 27 21.49 -79.75 44.86
C THR A 27 21.02 -80.59 46.05
N GLY A 28 20.10 -81.53 45.80
CA GLY A 28 19.68 -82.54 46.78
C GLY A 28 20.78 -83.57 47.07
N GLY A 29 21.56 -83.36 48.13
CA GLY A 29 22.68 -84.23 48.52
C GLY A 29 22.34 -85.33 49.52
N LYS A 30 22.48 -86.59 49.08
CA LYS A 30 22.83 -87.82 49.84
C LYS A 30 22.41 -87.99 51.32
N GLY A 31 21.58 -89.00 51.55
CA GLY A 31 21.61 -89.87 52.75
C GLY A 31 21.03 -91.24 52.37
N SER A 32 21.84 -92.25 52.03
CA SER A 32 22.49 -93.18 52.97
C SER A 32 21.51 -93.97 53.84
N GLY A 33 20.82 -94.95 53.24
CA GLY A 33 20.02 -95.97 53.93
C GLY A 33 20.50 -97.39 53.62
N THR A 34 21.40 -97.93 54.43
CA THR A 34 21.93 -99.29 54.31
C THR A 34 21.19 -100.29 55.19
N ALA A 35 20.55 -101.31 54.60
CA ALA A 35 20.28 -102.62 55.22
C ALA A 35 19.87 -103.61 54.11
N SER A 36 20.75 -104.50 53.63
CA SER A 36 21.17 -105.74 54.29
C SER A 36 20.04 -106.75 54.49
N ARG A 37 19.64 -107.44 53.42
CA ARG A 37 18.83 -108.66 53.49
C ARG A 37 19.77 -109.88 53.55
N ARG A 38 20.39 -110.13 54.72
CA ARG A 38 21.22 -111.32 54.97
C ARG A 38 20.49 -112.35 55.83
N ARG A 39 20.19 -113.48 55.16
CA ARG A 39 20.15 -114.86 55.66
C ARG A 39 20.81 -115.08 57.04
N VAL A 40 20.03 -115.63 57.97
CA VAL A 40 20.47 -116.55 59.04
C VAL A 40 19.68 -117.84 58.76
N THR A 41 20.26 -118.87 58.15
CA THR A 41 21.24 -119.84 58.70
C THR A 41 20.60 -120.71 59.78
N VAL A 42 20.38 -121.97 59.41
CA VAL A 42 19.67 -123.02 60.16
C VAL A 42 20.68 -123.91 60.92
N ARG A 43 20.21 -124.58 61.99
CA ARG A 43 20.89 -125.57 62.88
C ARG A 43 21.91 -125.02 63.89
N PRO A 44 22.25 -125.78 64.95
CA PRO A 44 21.74 -127.10 65.39
C PRO A 44 20.92 -126.94 66.71
N SER A 45 20.57 -127.94 67.52
CA SER A 45 20.87 -129.39 67.58
C SER A 45 19.66 -130.17 68.13
N LEU A 46 19.47 -131.40 67.64
CA LEU A 46 18.79 -132.44 68.41
C LEU A 46 19.82 -133.02 69.37
N ASP A 47 19.56 -132.96 70.67
CA ASP A 47 20.24 -133.79 71.66
C ASP A 47 19.14 -134.39 72.55
N SER A 48 18.73 -135.62 72.20
CA SER A 48 17.61 -136.32 72.82
C SER A 48 18.15 -137.42 73.74
N ALA A 49 18.64 -137.01 74.90
CA ALA A 49 19.02 -137.89 76.00
C ALA A 49 18.91 -137.15 77.33
N ASP A 50 17.68 -136.90 77.81
CA ASP A 50 17.32 -136.77 79.24
C ASP A 50 15.78 -136.60 79.46
N ASP A 51 14.94 -137.18 78.59
CA ASP A 51 13.47 -137.28 78.78
C ASP A 51 13.07 -138.35 79.82
N LEU A 52 13.99 -138.72 80.70
CA LEU A 52 13.78 -139.63 81.82
C LEU A 52 14.27 -138.93 83.09
N ILE A 53 13.34 -138.63 84.01
CA ILE A 53 13.56 -137.92 85.30
C ILE A 53 13.51 -136.37 85.21
N HIS A 54 12.40 -135.82 84.72
CA HIS A 54 11.83 -134.56 85.24
C HIS A 54 10.27 -134.55 85.30
N LEU A 55 9.65 -135.73 85.21
CA LEU A 55 8.19 -135.91 85.22
C LEU A 55 7.56 -135.93 86.63
N LEU A 56 8.36 -135.78 87.68
CA LEU A 56 7.93 -135.80 89.08
C LEU A 56 8.65 -134.70 89.86
N HIS A 57 7.88 -134.05 90.75
CA HIS A 57 8.15 -132.79 91.47
C HIS A 57 7.90 -131.53 90.64
N GLY A 58 7.03 -130.66 91.17
CA GLY A 58 6.73 -129.37 90.57
C GLY A 58 7.97 -128.48 90.53
N SER A 59 8.04 -127.61 89.53
CA SER A 59 9.10 -126.62 89.38
C SER A 59 9.29 -125.84 90.68
N ASP A 60 10.55 -125.67 91.11
CA ASP A 60 10.90 -124.85 92.27
C ASP A 60 10.15 -123.50 92.20
N PRO A 61 9.27 -123.18 93.17
CA PRO A 61 8.45 -121.97 93.10
C PRO A 61 9.30 -120.70 93.05
N VAL A 62 10.51 -120.71 93.64
CA VAL A 62 11.45 -119.59 93.55
C VAL A 62 11.93 -119.41 92.11
N LYS A 63 12.25 -120.51 91.41
CA LYS A 63 12.67 -120.49 90.00
C LYS A 63 11.55 -120.07 89.04
N VAL A 64 10.29 -120.44 89.33
CA VAL A 64 9.13 -120.01 88.54
C VAL A 64 8.88 -118.52 88.71
N GLU A 65 8.86 -118.01 89.95
CA GLU A 65 8.72 -116.57 90.20
C GLU A 65 9.92 -115.77 89.67
N LEU A 66 11.15 -116.29 89.75
CA LEU A 66 12.31 -115.66 89.13
C LEU A 66 12.15 -115.55 87.60
N ASN A 67 11.68 -116.60 86.93
CA ASN A 67 11.38 -116.55 85.49
C ASN A 67 10.23 -115.60 85.16
N ARG A 68 9.20 -115.52 86.02
CA ARG A 68 8.10 -114.56 85.87
C ARG A 68 8.64 -113.13 85.97
N LEU A 69 9.42 -112.82 87.00
CA LEU A 69 10.02 -111.50 87.20
C LEU A 69 11.03 -111.16 86.11
N GLU A 70 11.82 -112.12 85.61
CA GLU A 70 12.71 -111.92 84.47
C GLU A 70 11.93 -111.60 83.18
N ASN A 71 10.83 -112.32 82.91
CA ASN A 71 9.93 -111.99 81.81
C ASN A 71 9.32 -110.59 81.98
N GLU A 72 8.83 -110.26 83.17
CA GLU A 72 8.24 -108.97 83.50
C GLU A 72 9.26 -107.82 83.35
N VAL A 73 10.52 -108.03 83.74
CA VAL A 73 11.63 -107.08 83.48
C VAL A 73 11.91 -106.93 81.99
N ARG A 74 12.00 -108.03 81.20
CA ARG A 74 12.22 -107.93 79.75
C ARG A 74 11.07 -107.24 79.01
N ASP A 75 9.84 -107.44 79.46
CA ASP A 75 8.67 -106.77 78.89
C ASP A 75 8.63 -105.30 79.30
N LYS A 76 9.02 -104.95 80.53
CA LYS A 76 9.23 -103.55 80.98
C LYS A 76 10.38 -102.86 80.25
N ASP A 77 11.47 -103.56 79.94
CA ASP A 77 12.56 -103.05 79.09
C ASP A 77 12.08 -102.83 77.65
N ARG A 78 11.20 -103.69 77.12
CA ARG A 78 10.57 -103.48 75.81
C ARG A 78 9.66 -102.26 75.83
N GLU A 79 8.72 -102.17 76.77
CA GLU A 79 7.86 -101.00 76.98
C GLU A 79 8.69 -99.71 77.12
N LEU A 80 9.77 -99.73 77.90
CA LEU A 80 10.69 -98.61 78.06
C LEU A 80 11.39 -98.26 76.74
N SER A 81 11.82 -99.24 75.95
CA SER A 81 12.44 -99.01 74.64
C SER A 81 11.45 -98.43 73.62
N GLU A 82 10.19 -98.86 73.65
CA GLU A 82 9.10 -98.36 72.81
C GLU A 82 8.73 -96.93 73.21
N ALA A 83 8.54 -96.65 74.50
CA ALA A 83 8.34 -95.30 75.02
C ALA A 83 9.53 -94.36 74.69
N GLN A 84 10.77 -94.86 74.76
CA GLN A 84 11.94 -94.08 74.33
C GLN A 84 11.97 -93.82 72.82
N ALA A 85 11.48 -94.75 71.99
CA ALA A 85 11.35 -94.57 70.54
C ALA A 85 10.24 -93.56 70.22
N GLU A 86 9.10 -93.64 70.91
CA GLU A 86 7.99 -92.68 70.81
C GLU A 86 8.44 -91.28 71.24
N ILE A 87 9.10 -91.13 72.39
CA ILE A 87 9.67 -89.85 72.85
C ILE A 87 10.64 -89.27 71.81
N LYS A 88 11.45 -90.09 71.14
CA LYS A 88 12.33 -89.63 70.04
C LYS A 88 11.52 -89.17 68.82
N ALA A 89 10.48 -89.91 68.43
CA ALA A 89 9.60 -89.54 67.32
C ALA A 89 8.82 -88.25 67.60
N LEU A 90 8.23 -88.11 68.79
CA LEU A 90 7.54 -86.90 69.25
C LEU A 90 8.48 -85.69 69.26
N ARG A 91 9.72 -85.82 69.77
CA ARG A 91 10.73 -84.75 69.73
C ARG A 91 11.20 -84.37 68.32
N LEU A 92 11.08 -85.26 67.34
CA LEU A 92 11.32 -84.94 65.93
C LEU A 92 10.10 -84.23 65.31
N SER A 93 8.89 -84.70 65.60
CA SER A 93 7.64 -84.07 65.18
C SER A 93 7.48 -82.66 65.76
N GLU A 94 7.89 -82.46 67.02
CA GLU A 94 7.88 -81.16 67.69
C GLU A 94 8.82 -80.18 66.99
N ARG A 95 10.07 -80.58 66.69
CA ARG A 95 11.00 -79.77 65.88
C ARG A 95 10.49 -79.44 64.48
N LEU A 96 9.73 -80.33 63.84
CA LEU A 96 9.10 -80.04 62.55
C LEU A 96 7.98 -79.00 62.71
N ARG A 97 7.20 -79.10 63.80
CA ARG A 97 6.17 -78.11 64.14
C ARG A 97 6.77 -76.74 64.49
N GLU A 98 7.87 -76.69 65.23
CA GLU A 98 8.64 -75.46 65.53
C GLU A 98 9.09 -74.78 64.23
N LYS A 99 9.74 -75.52 63.32
CA LYS A 99 10.15 -75.00 62.00
C LYS A 99 8.97 -74.49 61.18
N ALA A 100 7.84 -75.19 61.18
CA ALA A 100 6.64 -74.73 60.49
C ALA A 100 6.08 -73.44 61.10
N VAL A 101 6.17 -73.25 62.42
CA VAL A 101 5.79 -72.00 63.11
C VAL A 101 6.76 -70.86 62.78
N GLU A 102 8.07 -71.12 62.71
CA GLU A 102 9.08 -70.14 62.26
C GLU A 102 8.84 -69.72 60.80
N GLU A 103 8.49 -70.66 59.92
CA GLU A 103 8.16 -70.40 58.52
C GLU A 103 6.87 -69.56 58.39
N ILE A 104 5.82 -69.90 59.16
CA ILE A 104 4.59 -69.09 59.23
C ILE A 104 4.89 -67.67 59.74
N ALA A 105 5.77 -67.51 60.73
CA ALA A 105 6.15 -66.19 61.24
C ALA A 105 6.87 -65.35 60.17
N LYS A 106 7.82 -65.95 59.41
CA LYS A 106 8.43 -65.29 58.24
C LYS A 106 7.39 -64.88 57.20
N LEU A 107 6.52 -65.81 56.79
CA LEU A 107 5.47 -65.54 55.81
C LEU A 107 4.50 -64.44 56.28
N GLN A 108 4.23 -64.32 57.58
CA GLN A 108 3.46 -63.21 58.13
C GLN A 108 4.19 -61.86 58.04
N ASP A 109 5.50 -61.82 58.27
CA ASP A 109 6.29 -60.59 58.16
C ASP A 109 6.53 -60.19 56.70
N ASP A 110 6.73 -61.16 55.79
CA ASP A 110 6.79 -60.95 54.35
C ASP A 110 5.46 -60.39 53.81
N ASN A 111 4.31 -60.92 54.26
CA ASN A 111 2.99 -60.34 53.91
C ASN A 111 2.86 -58.88 54.40
N LYS A 112 3.28 -58.57 55.65
CA LYS A 112 3.30 -57.19 56.15
C LYS A 112 4.24 -56.29 55.34
N ALA A 113 5.35 -56.82 54.83
CA ALA A 113 6.27 -56.08 53.96
C ALA A 113 5.65 -55.82 52.58
N LEU A 114 4.97 -56.82 52.00
CA LEU A 114 4.21 -56.68 50.77
C LEU A 114 3.07 -55.65 50.92
N ASP A 115 2.31 -55.66 52.01
CA ASP A 115 1.26 -54.66 52.28
C ASP A 115 1.81 -53.23 52.32
N ARG A 116 2.96 -53.03 52.99
CA ARG A 116 3.64 -51.72 53.03
C ARG A 116 4.14 -51.30 51.66
N LEU A 117 4.70 -52.24 50.89
CA LEU A 117 5.18 -51.99 49.53
C LEU A 117 4.02 -51.63 48.58
N THR A 118 2.89 -52.32 48.69
CA THR A 118 1.66 -52.05 47.92
C THR A 118 1.14 -50.65 48.23
N LYS A 119 0.95 -50.30 49.50
CA LYS A 119 0.52 -48.94 49.92
C LYS A 119 1.49 -47.85 49.47
N SER A 120 2.79 -48.11 49.50
CA SER A 120 3.82 -47.20 48.99
C SER A 120 3.71 -47.00 47.47
N LYS A 121 3.50 -48.08 46.71
CA LYS A 121 3.27 -48.01 45.25
C LYS A 121 1.97 -47.30 44.90
N GLU A 122 0.88 -47.54 45.62
CA GLU A 122 -0.39 -46.84 45.46
C GLU A 122 -0.24 -45.33 45.71
N ALA A 123 0.46 -44.94 46.78
CA ALA A 123 0.75 -43.53 47.06
C ALA A 123 1.61 -42.88 45.96
N ALA A 124 2.62 -43.59 45.45
CA ALA A 124 3.46 -43.11 44.36
C ALA A 124 2.69 -43.00 43.03
N LEU A 125 1.74 -43.91 42.75
CA LEU A 125 0.85 -43.84 41.59
C LEU A 125 -0.09 -42.64 41.67
N LEU A 126 -0.71 -42.40 42.83
CA LEU A 126 -1.58 -41.22 43.04
C LEU A 126 -0.80 -39.91 42.88
N GLU A 127 0.47 -39.86 43.32
CA GLU A 127 1.30 -38.67 43.12
C GLU A 127 1.70 -38.49 41.64
N ALA A 128 2.09 -39.57 40.96
CA ALA A 128 2.35 -39.53 39.53
C ALA A 128 1.10 -39.06 38.74
N GLU A 129 -0.09 -39.53 39.10
CA GLU A 129 -1.35 -39.08 38.50
C GLU A 129 -1.57 -37.57 38.68
N ARG A 130 -1.33 -37.02 39.89
CA ARG A 130 -1.38 -35.56 40.13
C ARG A 130 -0.39 -34.81 39.24
N THR A 131 0.85 -35.30 39.13
CA THR A 131 1.85 -34.64 38.27
C THR A 131 1.43 -34.63 36.79
N VAL A 132 0.83 -35.72 36.31
CA VAL A 132 0.28 -35.81 34.94
C VAL A 132 -0.89 -34.86 34.75
N GLN A 133 -1.85 -34.79 35.69
CA GLN A 133 -2.97 -33.86 35.62
C GLN A 133 -2.50 -32.39 35.58
N VAL A 134 -1.50 -32.03 36.39
CA VAL A 134 -0.89 -30.69 36.37
C VAL A 134 -0.14 -30.42 35.06
N ALA A 135 0.54 -31.42 34.49
CA ALA A 135 1.22 -31.29 33.21
C ALA A 135 0.23 -31.10 32.05
N LEU A 136 -0.89 -31.84 32.03
CA LEU A 136 -1.97 -31.69 31.05
C LEU A 136 -2.64 -30.31 31.12
N ALA A 137 -2.91 -29.81 32.33
CA ALA A 137 -3.46 -28.45 32.50
C ALA A 137 -2.50 -27.37 31.98
N LYS A 138 -1.18 -27.53 32.21
CA LYS A 138 -0.15 -26.64 31.65
C LYS A 138 -0.05 -26.73 30.13
N ALA A 139 -0.13 -27.93 29.56
CA ALA A 139 -0.12 -28.14 28.11
C ALA A 139 -1.31 -27.42 27.44
N SER A 140 -2.54 -27.63 27.94
CA SER A 140 -3.74 -26.94 27.45
C SER A 140 -3.59 -25.41 27.50
N MET A 141 -3.01 -24.86 28.57
CA MET A 141 -2.78 -23.41 28.68
C MET A 141 -1.73 -22.91 27.66
N VAL A 142 -0.72 -23.72 27.35
CA VAL A 142 0.26 -23.40 26.29
C VAL A 142 -0.42 -23.40 24.93
N ASP A 143 -1.28 -24.36 24.64
CA ASP A 143 -2.03 -24.43 23.37
C ASP A 143 -2.96 -23.21 23.21
N ASP A 144 -3.68 -22.82 24.26
CA ASP A 144 -4.51 -21.60 24.26
C ASP A 144 -3.69 -20.32 24.01
N LEU A 145 -2.49 -20.23 24.61
CA LEU A 145 -1.58 -19.11 24.39
C LEU A 145 -0.98 -19.12 22.97
N GLN A 146 -0.69 -20.29 22.40
CA GLN A 146 -0.25 -20.41 21.01
C GLN A 146 -1.36 -19.98 20.04
N ASN A 147 -2.60 -20.43 20.25
CA ASN A 147 -3.76 -20.01 19.47
C ASN A 147 -3.97 -18.50 19.54
N LYS A 148 -3.85 -17.91 20.74
CA LYS A 148 -3.94 -16.45 20.92
C LYS A 148 -2.79 -15.69 20.25
N ASN A 149 -1.56 -16.22 20.28
CA ASN A 149 -0.43 -15.63 19.57
C ASN A 149 -0.60 -15.69 18.04
N GLN A 150 -1.13 -16.79 17.49
CA GLN A 150 -1.45 -16.89 16.06
C GLN A 150 -2.52 -15.86 15.65
N GLU A 151 -3.54 -15.66 16.47
CA GLU A 151 -4.58 -14.66 16.21
C GLU A 151 -4.03 -13.22 16.29
N LEU A 152 -3.19 -12.91 17.28
CA LEU A 152 -2.50 -11.62 17.38
C LEU A 152 -1.57 -11.36 16.18
N MET A 153 -0.87 -12.39 15.65
CA MET A 153 -0.08 -12.23 14.43
C MET A 153 -0.94 -11.86 13.22
N LYS A 154 -2.11 -12.50 13.03
CA LYS A 154 -3.06 -12.14 11.96
C LYS A 154 -3.57 -10.71 12.11
N GLN A 155 -3.89 -10.28 13.33
CA GLN A 155 -4.32 -8.91 13.60
C GLN A 155 -3.21 -7.89 13.28
N ILE A 156 -1.95 -8.21 13.60
CA ILE A 156 -0.79 -7.39 13.21
C ILE A 156 -0.67 -7.31 11.68
N GLU A 157 -0.82 -8.42 10.97
CA GLU A 157 -0.78 -8.46 9.50
C GLU A 157 -1.90 -7.63 8.85
N ILE A 158 -3.14 -7.75 9.36
CA ILE A 158 -4.30 -6.94 8.93
C ILE A 158 -4.00 -5.45 9.16
N CYS A 159 -3.62 -5.05 10.37
CA CYS A 159 -3.28 -3.66 10.69
C CYS A 159 -2.13 -3.12 9.82
N GLN A 160 -1.15 -3.95 9.43
CA GLN A 160 -0.09 -3.54 8.52
C GLN A 160 -0.59 -3.30 7.09
N GLU A 161 -1.51 -4.12 6.58
CA GLU A 161 -2.09 -3.91 5.25
C GLU A 161 -3.10 -2.76 5.23
N GLU A 162 -3.91 -2.59 6.29
CA GLU A 162 -4.76 -1.41 6.49
C GLU A 162 -3.94 -0.12 6.44
N ASN A 163 -2.81 -0.06 7.15
CA ASN A 163 -1.89 1.07 7.07
C ASN A 163 -1.38 1.28 5.64
N LYS A 164 -0.96 0.23 4.92
CA LYS A 164 -0.55 0.33 3.50
C LYS A 164 -1.67 0.82 2.57
N ILE A 165 -2.93 0.51 2.87
CA ILE A 165 -4.09 0.99 2.11
C ILE A 165 -4.34 2.48 2.41
N LEU A 166 -4.32 2.88 3.69
CA LEU A 166 -4.42 4.28 4.12
C LEU A 166 -3.32 5.14 3.50
N ASP A 167 -2.08 4.64 3.49
CA ASP A 167 -0.91 5.28 2.89
C ASP A 167 -1.06 5.51 1.37
N ARG A 168 -1.63 4.52 0.66
CA ARG A 168 -1.93 4.63 -0.78
C ARG A 168 -3.05 5.65 -1.03
N MET A 169 -4.12 5.59 -0.24
CA MET A 169 -5.26 6.51 -0.32
C MET A 169 -4.84 7.96 -0.02
N HIS A 170 -3.99 8.18 0.99
CA HIS A 170 -3.49 9.50 1.35
C HIS A 170 -2.63 10.09 0.22
N ARG A 171 -1.68 9.32 -0.35
CA ARG A 171 -0.89 9.76 -1.51
C ARG A 171 -1.77 10.12 -2.72
N GLN A 172 -2.81 9.34 -2.99
CA GLN A 172 -3.77 9.65 -4.07
C GLN A 172 -4.52 10.97 -3.81
N LYS A 173 -5.05 11.16 -2.59
CA LYS A 173 -5.75 12.40 -2.21
C LYS A 173 -4.84 13.64 -2.27
N VAL A 174 -3.58 13.50 -1.87
CA VAL A 174 -2.58 14.59 -2.00
C VAL A 174 -2.35 14.95 -3.47
N ALA A 175 -2.15 13.96 -4.35
CA ALA A 175 -1.97 14.20 -5.79
C ALA A 175 -3.21 14.83 -6.45
N GLU A 176 -4.43 14.49 -5.99
CA GLU A 176 -5.66 15.14 -6.45
C GLU A 176 -5.76 16.60 -5.98
N VAL A 177 -5.42 16.88 -4.71
CA VAL A 177 -5.34 18.24 -4.16
C VAL A 177 -4.28 19.09 -4.89
N GLU A 178 -3.10 18.52 -5.21
CA GLU A 178 -2.07 19.18 -6.01
C GLU A 178 -2.58 19.53 -7.41
N LYS A 179 -3.28 18.61 -8.07
CA LYS A 179 -3.91 18.84 -9.38
C LYS A 179 -4.97 19.95 -9.32
N LEU A 180 -5.84 19.93 -8.32
CA LEU A 180 -6.84 20.99 -8.12
C LEU A 180 -6.15 22.34 -7.86
N THR A 181 -5.11 22.37 -7.04
CA THR A 181 -4.30 23.57 -6.76
C THR A 181 -3.63 24.12 -8.03
N GLN A 182 -3.21 23.26 -8.95
CA GLN A 182 -2.72 23.67 -10.27
C GLN A 182 -3.84 24.30 -11.11
N THR A 183 -5.02 23.70 -11.19
CA THR A 183 -6.15 24.28 -11.94
C THR A 183 -6.64 25.60 -11.36
N VAL A 184 -6.58 25.80 -10.05
CA VAL A 184 -6.90 27.09 -9.41
C VAL A 184 -5.92 28.17 -9.87
N ARG A 185 -4.61 27.91 -9.86
CA ARG A 185 -3.60 28.87 -10.33
C ARG A 185 -3.76 29.21 -11.82
N GLU A 186 -4.07 28.24 -12.66
CA GLU A 186 -4.37 28.48 -14.09
C GLU A 186 -5.61 29.36 -14.29
N LEU A 187 -6.65 29.19 -13.46
CA LEU A 187 -7.84 30.05 -13.48
C LEU A 187 -7.55 31.46 -12.94
N GLU A 188 -6.70 31.60 -11.91
CA GLU A 188 -6.25 32.90 -11.39
C GLU A 188 -5.48 33.68 -12.47
N GLU A 189 -4.54 33.03 -13.18
CA GLU A 189 -3.82 33.62 -14.32
C GLU A 189 -4.78 34.03 -15.45
N ALA A 190 -5.77 33.19 -15.78
CA ALA A 190 -6.77 33.49 -16.79
C ALA A 190 -7.67 34.68 -16.39
N VAL A 191 -8.03 34.81 -15.11
CA VAL A 191 -8.78 35.96 -14.57
C VAL A 191 -7.96 37.25 -14.65
N LEU A 192 -6.67 37.21 -14.30
CA LEU A 192 -5.77 38.35 -14.42
C LEU A 192 -5.61 38.80 -15.89
N ALA A 193 -5.42 37.85 -16.81
CA ALA A 193 -5.38 38.11 -18.24
C ALA A 193 -6.71 38.69 -18.77
N GLY A 194 -7.86 38.16 -18.31
CA GLY A 194 -9.19 38.68 -18.60
C GLY A 194 -9.38 40.13 -18.10
N GLY A 195 -8.87 40.45 -16.92
CA GLY A 195 -8.85 41.81 -16.38
C GLY A 195 -8.03 42.79 -17.25
N ALA A 196 -6.86 42.36 -17.73
CA ALA A 196 -6.04 43.15 -18.65
C ALA A 196 -6.74 43.37 -20.01
N ALA A 197 -7.38 42.33 -20.56
CA ALA A 197 -8.19 42.45 -21.78
C ALA A 197 -9.38 43.41 -21.60
N ALA A 198 -10.08 43.34 -20.46
CA ALA A 198 -11.20 44.23 -20.14
C ALA A 198 -10.77 45.70 -19.94
N ASN A 199 -9.55 45.95 -19.43
CA ASN A 199 -8.95 47.29 -19.42
C ASN A 199 -8.73 47.79 -20.86
N ALA A 200 -8.07 47.00 -21.70
CA ALA A 200 -7.79 47.38 -23.10
C ALA A 200 -9.08 47.67 -23.89
N VAL A 201 -10.14 46.87 -23.70
CA VAL A 201 -11.46 47.14 -24.31
C VAL A 201 -12.03 48.50 -23.87
N ARG A 202 -11.94 48.85 -22.57
CA ARG A 202 -12.38 50.16 -22.07
C ARG A 202 -11.56 51.32 -22.64
N ASP A 203 -10.26 51.14 -22.84
CA ASP A 203 -9.40 52.18 -23.42
C ASP A 203 -9.68 52.39 -24.92
N TYR A 204 -9.87 51.32 -25.70
CA TYR A 204 -10.34 51.44 -27.08
C TYR A 204 -11.73 52.07 -27.16
N GLN A 205 -12.65 51.71 -26.26
CA GLN A 205 -13.98 52.31 -26.19
C GLN A 205 -13.92 53.83 -25.93
N ARG A 206 -13.04 54.27 -25.03
CA ARG A 206 -12.76 55.71 -24.78
C ARG A 206 -12.20 56.39 -26.02
N LYS A 207 -11.19 55.80 -26.68
CA LYS A 207 -10.59 56.37 -27.91
C LYS A 207 -11.60 56.49 -29.06
N VAL A 208 -12.53 55.53 -29.18
CA VAL A 208 -13.65 55.60 -30.14
C VAL A 208 -14.64 56.70 -29.77
N GLN A 209 -14.92 56.95 -28.50
CA GLN A 209 -15.75 58.07 -28.06
C GLN A 209 -15.10 59.41 -28.40
N GLU A 210 -13.82 59.60 -28.08
CA GLU A 210 -13.03 60.79 -28.44
C GLU A 210 -13.04 61.05 -29.96
N MET A 211 -12.71 60.05 -30.79
CA MET A 211 -12.74 60.19 -32.25
C MET A 211 -14.15 60.51 -32.79
N ASN A 212 -15.20 60.03 -32.13
CA ASN A 212 -16.59 60.35 -32.51
C ASN A 212 -16.99 61.77 -32.11
N GLU A 213 -16.41 62.33 -31.04
CA GLU A 213 -16.57 63.74 -30.66
C GLU A 213 -15.79 64.66 -31.61
N GLU A 214 -14.54 64.32 -31.94
CA GLU A 214 -13.73 64.98 -32.97
C GLU A 214 -14.42 64.94 -34.34
N LYS A 215 -14.99 63.80 -34.74
CA LYS A 215 -15.80 63.71 -35.97
C LYS A 215 -16.97 64.69 -35.93
N LYS A 216 -17.71 64.76 -34.81
CA LYS A 216 -18.83 65.69 -34.66
C LYS A 216 -18.39 67.15 -34.65
N THR A 217 -17.19 67.51 -34.20
CA THR A 217 -16.69 68.90 -34.31
C THR A 217 -16.31 69.22 -35.76
N LEU A 218 -15.57 68.33 -36.42
CA LEU A 218 -15.19 68.44 -37.84
C LEU A 218 -16.40 68.51 -38.77
N ASP A 219 -17.44 67.70 -38.55
CA ASP A 219 -18.69 67.74 -39.34
C ASP A 219 -19.38 69.13 -39.24
N ARG A 220 -19.36 69.75 -38.05
CA ARG A 220 -19.89 71.11 -37.84
C ARG A 220 -19.00 72.18 -38.46
N GLU A 221 -17.68 72.02 -38.42
CA GLU A 221 -16.73 72.92 -39.08
C GLU A 221 -16.85 72.87 -40.59
N LEU A 222 -16.95 71.67 -41.16
CA LEU A 222 -17.19 71.44 -42.58
C LEU A 222 -18.54 72.02 -43.03
N ALA A 223 -19.59 71.94 -42.20
CA ALA A 223 -20.85 72.63 -42.47
C ALA A 223 -20.69 74.17 -42.46
N ARG A 224 -20.01 74.74 -41.46
CA ARG A 224 -19.72 76.19 -41.40
C ARG A 224 -18.88 76.67 -42.59
N ALA A 225 -17.86 75.90 -42.97
CA ALA A 225 -17.00 76.17 -44.12
C ALA A 225 -17.80 76.13 -45.43
N LYS A 226 -18.67 75.11 -45.64
CA LYS A 226 -19.57 75.04 -46.80
C LYS A 226 -20.50 76.25 -46.90
N VAL A 227 -21.14 76.67 -45.80
CA VAL A 227 -21.98 77.88 -45.78
C VAL A 227 -21.18 79.14 -46.11
N THR A 228 -19.96 79.26 -45.58
CA THR A 228 -19.07 80.40 -45.84
C THR A 228 -18.62 80.43 -47.30
N ALA A 229 -18.21 79.28 -47.85
CA ALA A 229 -17.81 79.14 -49.25
C ALA A 229 -18.98 79.44 -50.20
N ASN A 230 -20.19 78.95 -49.91
CA ASN A 230 -21.40 79.29 -50.68
C ASN A 230 -21.69 80.80 -50.63
N ARG A 231 -21.53 81.45 -49.48
CA ARG A 231 -21.70 82.91 -49.37
C ARG A 231 -20.67 83.68 -50.20
N VAL A 232 -19.39 83.28 -50.14
CA VAL A 232 -18.33 83.89 -50.97
C VAL A 232 -18.60 83.66 -52.46
N ALA A 233 -18.98 82.45 -52.86
CA ALA A 233 -19.34 82.14 -54.24
C ALA A 233 -20.53 83.00 -54.73
N THR A 234 -21.54 83.25 -53.90
CA THR A 234 -22.65 84.16 -54.23
C THR A 234 -22.18 85.62 -54.36
N VAL A 235 -21.27 86.10 -53.51
CA VAL A 235 -20.71 87.47 -53.63
C VAL A 235 -19.93 87.61 -54.93
N VAL A 236 -18.99 86.70 -55.20
CA VAL A 236 -18.20 86.68 -56.44
C VAL A 236 -19.10 86.56 -57.67
N ALA A 237 -20.12 85.70 -57.65
CA ALA A 237 -21.07 85.59 -58.75
C ALA A 237 -21.88 86.88 -59.01
N ASN A 238 -22.11 87.71 -57.99
CA ASN A 238 -22.73 89.03 -58.16
C ASN A 238 -21.74 90.08 -58.69
N GLU A 239 -20.46 90.02 -58.31
CA GLU A 239 -19.39 90.88 -58.87
C GLU A 239 -19.16 90.61 -60.38
N TRP A 240 -19.49 89.40 -60.85
CA TRP A 240 -19.37 88.96 -62.25
C TRP A 240 -20.62 89.25 -63.10
N LYS A 241 -21.57 90.02 -62.57
CA LYS A 241 -22.70 90.52 -63.35
C LYS A 241 -22.32 91.82 -64.09
N ASP A 242 -22.84 92.00 -65.29
CA ASP A 242 -22.71 93.26 -66.02
C ASP A 242 -23.56 94.38 -65.39
N SER A 243 -23.42 95.60 -65.91
CA SER A 243 -24.19 96.78 -65.48
C SER A 243 -25.71 96.67 -65.73
N ASN A 244 -26.17 95.57 -66.34
CA ASN A 244 -27.56 95.25 -66.58
C ASN A 244 -28.01 94.01 -65.77
N ASP A 245 -27.26 93.65 -64.71
CA ASP A 245 -27.47 92.56 -63.76
C ASP A 245 -27.43 91.14 -64.38
N LYS A 246 -26.83 90.98 -65.57
CA LYS A 246 -26.69 89.69 -66.26
C LYS A 246 -25.35 89.05 -65.95
N VAL A 247 -25.36 87.80 -65.51
CA VAL A 247 -24.14 86.97 -65.41
C VAL A 247 -23.55 86.70 -66.79
N MET A 248 -22.22 86.71 -66.90
CA MET A 248 -21.51 86.42 -68.16
C MET A 248 -21.97 85.07 -68.76
N PRO A 249 -22.32 85.01 -70.06
CA PRO A 249 -22.76 83.77 -70.69
C PRO A 249 -21.71 82.66 -70.63
N VAL A 250 -22.14 81.42 -70.34
CA VAL A 250 -21.24 80.25 -70.17
C VAL A 250 -20.31 80.02 -71.37
N LYS A 251 -20.76 80.32 -72.60
CA LYS A 251 -19.91 80.24 -73.81
C LYS A 251 -18.76 81.24 -73.75
N GLN A 252 -19.06 82.51 -73.48
CA GLN A 252 -18.06 83.57 -73.34
C GLN A 252 -17.10 83.26 -72.19
N TRP A 253 -17.60 82.80 -71.04
CA TRP A 253 -16.74 82.39 -69.92
C TRP A 253 -15.76 81.26 -70.29
N LEU A 254 -16.22 80.25 -71.04
CA LEU A 254 -15.35 79.18 -71.54
C LEU A 254 -14.35 79.67 -72.61
N GLU A 255 -14.68 80.71 -73.36
CA GLU A 255 -13.78 81.35 -74.33
C GLU A 255 -12.71 82.18 -73.63
N GLU A 256 -13.09 83.07 -72.70
CA GLU A 256 -12.15 83.85 -71.88
C GLU A 256 -11.25 82.94 -71.02
N ARG A 257 -11.80 81.87 -70.43
CA ARG A 257 -11.00 80.86 -69.70
C ARG A 257 -9.99 80.15 -70.61
N ARG A 258 -10.37 79.80 -71.84
CA ARG A 258 -9.45 79.19 -72.82
C ARG A 258 -8.39 80.19 -73.28
N PHE A 259 -8.78 81.44 -73.51
CA PHE A 259 -7.87 82.53 -73.84
C PHE A 259 -6.81 82.72 -72.75
N LEU A 260 -7.23 82.95 -71.49
CA LEU A 260 -6.33 83.10 -70.34
C LEU A 260 -5.45 81.86 -70.12
N GLN A 261 -5.98 80.65 -70.34
CA GLN A 261 -5.18 79.42 -70.26
C GLN A 261 -4.10 79.36 -71.36
N SER A 262 -4.43 79.81 -72.58
CA SER A 262 -3.49 79.89 -73.71
C SER A 262 -2.44 81.00 -73.52
N GLU A 263 -2.80 82.16 -72.99
CA GLU A 263 -1.85 83.22 -72.63
C GLU A 263 -0.91 82.76 -71.52
N MET A 264 -1.44 82.12 -70.47
CA MET A 264 -0.61 81.60 -69.38
C MET A 264 0.34 80.51 -69.87
N GLN A 265 -0.03 79.71 -70.88
CA GLN A 265 0.90 78.80 -71.54
C GLN A 265 1.95 79.54 -72.38
N GLN A 266 1.52 80.53 -73.19
CA GLN A 266 2.44 81.36 -73.98
C GLN A 266 3.47 82.09 -73.09
N LEU A 267 3.07 82.53 -71.90
CA LEU A 267 3.97 83.13 -70.90
C LEU A 267 4.97 82.13 -70.34
N ARG A 268 4.57 80.86 -70.10
CA ARG A 268 5.51 79.78 -69.73
C ARG A 268 6.50 79.49 -70.85
N ASP A 269 6.05 79.45 -72.10
CA ASP A 269 6.90 79.16 -73.25
C ASP A 269 7.90 80.31 -73.50
N LYS A 270 7.45 81.58 -73.37
CA LYS A 270 8.31 82.77 -73.37
C LYS A 270 9.35 82.71 -72.24
N LEU A 271 8.93 82.39 -71.02
CA LEU A 271 9.83 82.22 -69.88
C LEU A 271 10.91 81.17 -70.19
N ALA A 272 10.54 79.99 -70.68
CA ALA A 272 11.47 78.91 -71.05
C ALA A 272 12.41 79.28 -72.22
N ILE A 273 12.06 80.22 -73.09
CA ILE A 273 12.97 80.82 -74.07
C ILE A 273 13.95 81.76 -73.36
N THR A 274 13.47 82.68 -72.52
CA THR A 274 14.34 83.62 -71.78
C THR A 274 15.32 82.93 -70.85
N GLU A 275 14.92 81.83 -70.18
CA GLU A 275 15.82 81.02 -69.37
C GLU A 275 16.95 80.38 -70.19
N ARG A 276 16.64 79.86 -71.39
CA ARG A 276 17.66 79.28 -72.28
C ARG A 276 18.60 80.36 -72.82
N ALA A 277 18.07 81.53 -73.17
CA ALA A 277 18.87 82.68 -73.56
C ALA A 277 19.83 83.09 -72.43
N ALA A 278 19.31 83.30 -71.21
CA ALA A 278 20.11 83.65 -70.03
C ALA A 278 21.17 82.58 -69.69
N LYS A 279 20.85 81.28 -69.80
CA LYS A 279 21.81 80.18 -69.64
C LYS A 279 22.93 80.24 -70.69
N SER A 280 22.60 80.51 -71.97
CA SER A 280 23.61 80.65 -73.03
C SER A 280 24.48 81.92 -72.86
N GLU A 281 23.88 83.01 -72.38
CA GLU A 281 24.60 84.25 -72.06
C GLU A 281 25.56 84.05 -70.87
N ALA A 282 25.14 83.32 -69.83
CA ALA A 282 25.99 82.95 -68.71
C ALA A 282 27.19 82.09 -69.14
N GLN A 283 26.97 81.08 -70.00
CA GLN A 283 28.06 80.27 -70.58
C GLN A 283 29.02 81.12 -71.43
N LEU A 284 28.50 82.10 -72.17
CA LEU A 284 29.34 83.00 -72.97
C LEU A 284 30.14 83.96 -72.06
N LYS A 285 29.55 84.47 -70.98
CA LYS A 285 30.22 85.25 -69.93
C LYS A 285 31.34 84.44 -69.28
N GLU A 286 31.10 83.18 -68.91
CA GLU A 286 32.13 82.27 -68.38
C GLU A 286 33.30 82.09 -69.37
N LYS A 287 33.00 81.85 -70.66
CA LYS A 287 34.02 81.74 -71.72
C LYS A 287 34.84 83.02 -71.90
N TYR A 288 34.23 84.19 -71.78
CA TYR A 288 34.95 85.47 -71.81
C TYR A 288 35.77 85.70 -70.53
N GLN A 289 35.24 85.38 -69.35
CA GLN A 289 35.98 85.45 -68.08
C GLN A 289 37.21 84.54 -68.08
N LEU A 290 37.11 83.32 -68.60
CA LEU A 290 38.26 82.42 -68.77
C LEU A 290 39.32 83.00 -69.72
N ARG A 291 38.90 83.64 -70.82
CA ARG A 291 39.83 84.34 -71.74
C ARG A 291 40.50 85.55 -71.09
N LEU A 292 39.76 86.35 -70.32
CA LEU A 292 40.32 87.46 -69.55
C LEU A 292 41.33 86.97 -68.53
N ARG A 293 41.01 85.92 -67.75
CA ARG A 293 41.94 85.32 -66.78
C ARG A 293 43.23 84.84 -67.44
N VAL A 294 43.16 84.18 -68.60
CA VAL A 294 44.37 83.77 -69.36
C VAL A 294 45.19 84.97 -69.82
N LEU A 295 44.56 86.07 -70.25
CA LEU A 295 45.27 87.31 -70.62
C LEU A 295 45.90 87.99 -69.40
N GLU A 296 45.18 88.03 -68.27
CA GLU A 296 45.68 88.53 -66.99
C GLU A 296 46.89 87.72 -66.51
N ASP A 297 46.84 86.38 -66.59
CA ASP A 297 47.96 85.49 -66.26
C ASP A 297 49.15 85.70 -67.20
N THR A 298 48.90 85.93 -68.50
CA THR A 298 49.94 86.23 -69.50
C THR A 298 50.62 87.58 -69.24
N LEU A 299 49.87 88.58 -68.74
CA LEU A 299 50.41 89.89 -68.36
C LEU A 299 51.01 89.91 -66.94
N ARG A 300 50.69 88.93 -66.10
CA ARG A 300 51.18 88.80 -64.72
C ARG A 300 52.39 87.87 -64.58
N SER A 301 52.68 87.04 -65.59
CA SER A 301 53.89 86.22 -65.66
C SER A 301 55.04 86.95 -66.35
N PRO A 302 56.12 87.36 -65.66
CA PRO A 302 57.25 87.99 -66.31
C PRO A 302 58.07 86.95 -67.09
N ASN A 303 58.42 87.23 -68.34
CA ASN A 303 59.82 87.18 -68.77
C ASN A 303 60.08 87.71 -70.19
N THR A 304 61.35 88.07 -70.38
CA THR A 304 61.97 88.67 -71.56
C THR A 304 61.92 87.82 -72.84
N ALA A 305 61.78 88.53 -73.96
CA ALA A 305 62.45 88.31 -75.25
C ALA A 305 62.28 86.97 -76.01
N CYS A 306 62.00 87.12 -77.30
CA CYS A 306 62.00 86.07 -78.31
C CYS A 306 63.38 85.43 -78.55
N SER A 307 63.40 84.11 -78.83
CA SER A 307 64.25 83.58 -79.91
C SER A 307 63.82 82.20 -80.44
N SER A 308 63.84 82.10 -81.78
CA SER A 308 64.19 80.91 -82.58
C SER A 308 63.41 79.58 -82.52
N ARG A 309 62.81 79.27 -83.67
CA ARG A 309 62.95 78.00 -84.44
C ARG A 309 62.50 76.66 -83.82
N ARG A 310 61.30 76.26 -84.25
CA ARG A 310 61.05 75.05 -85.08
C ARG A 310 61.63 73.72 -84.57
N GLN A 311 60.79 72.95 -83.87
CA GLN A 311 60.77 71.49 -84.01
C GLN A 311 59.35 70.98 -84.23
N SER A 312 59.27 69.83 -84.91
CA SER A 312 58.06 69.23 -85.47
C SER A 312 57.87 67.84 -84.87
N LEU A 313 56.65 67.50 -84.48
CA LEU A 313 56.06 66.16 -84.42
C LEU A 313 54.55 66.41 -84.17
N GLY A 314 53.58 65.85 -84.89
CA GLY A 314 53.58 64.58 -85.62
C GLY A 314 52.40 63.78 -85.07
N GLY A 315 51.20 63.99 -85.63
CA GLY A 315 49.95 63.38 -85.14
C GLY A 315 49.01 63.15 -86.32
N ALA A 316 48.68 61.88 -86.57
CA ALA A 316 48.06 61.45 -87.81
C ALA A 316 46.52 61.46 -87.78
N ASP A 317 45.95 61.91 -88.89
CA ASP A 317 44.91 61.23 -89.67
C ASP A 317 43.58 60.76 -89.04
N ASN A 318 42.55 61.37 -89.61
CA ASN A 318 41.34 60.76 -90.20
C ASN A 318 40.00 60.74 -89.46
N PHE A 319 39.01 61.12 -90.27
CA PHE A 319 37.57 61.15 -90.05
C PHE A 319 36.98 59.79 -89.65
N SER A 320 35.91 59.77 -88.84
CA SER A 320 34.59 59.30 -89.32
C SER A 320 33.44 59.36 -88.31
N LYS A 321 32.26 59.56 -88.90
CA LYS A 321 30.86 59.39 -88.46
C LYS A 321 30.51 58.38 -87.34
N LEU A 322 29.42 58.74 -86.63
CA LEU A 322 28.36 57.92 -86.00
C LEU A 322 28.54 57.36 -84.56
N ALA A 323 27.63 57.83 -83.70
CA ALA A 323 26.77 57.09 -82.75
C ALA A 323 27.32 56.29 -81.55
N SER A 324 26.47 56.27 -80.50
CA SER A 324 26.35 55.31 -79.39
C SER A 324 27.08 55.58 -78.06
N ASN A 325 26.55 54.93 -77.01
CA ASN A 325 26.76 55.15 -75.57
C ASN A 325 28.19 54.86 -75.09
N GLY A 326 28.67 55.56 -74.05
CA GLY A 326 29.91 55.15 -73.35
C GLY A 326 30.51 56.13 -72.32
N PHE A 327 30.05 56.03 -71.07
CA PHE A 327 30.66 56.46 -69.79
C PHE A 327 32.08 57.11 -69.72
N LEU A 328 32.13 58.31 -69.07
CA LEU A 328 33.06 58.78 -68.00
C LEU A 328 34.59 58.85 -68.30
N PRO A 329 35.49 59.56 -67.53
CA PRO A 329 35.44 59.86 -66.08
C PRO A 329 36.16 61.15 -65.55
N LYS A 330 36.42 61.18 -64.22
CA LYS A 330 37.44 61.96 -63.45
C LYS A 330 37.14 63.46 -63.12
N ARG A 331 37.50 64.00 -61.94
CA ARG A 331 37.91 63.43 -60.63
C ARG A 331 37.93 64.53 -59.53
N SER A 332 37.10 64.40 -58.48
CA SER A 332 37.38 64.51 -57.01
C SER A 332 38.16 65.73 -56.42
N PRO A 333 38.23 65.93 -55.07
CA PRO A 333 37.68 65.15 -53.93
C PRO A 333 36.74 65.98 -53.01
N SER A 334 36.02 65.38 -52.05
CA SER A 334 36.50 65.22 -50.66
C SER A 334 35.57 64.31 -49.84
N PHE A 335 36.20 63.41 -49.07
CA PHE A 335 35.78 62.67 -47.86
C PHE A 335 34.45 63.10 -47.18
N GLN A 336 33.60 62.26 -46.56
CA GLN A 336 33.58 60.82 -46.25
C GLN A 336 32.14 60.46 -45.74
N ILE A 337 31.68 59.25 -45.35
CA ILE A 337 32.31 57.94 -45.12
C ILE A 337 31.42 56.77 -45.66
N ARG A 338 31.00 55.81 -44.81
CA ARG A 338 30.16 54.61 -45.05
C ARG A 338 29.71 54.06 -43.67
N SER A 339 28.74 53.15 -43.51
CA SER A 339 27.89 52.43 -44.47
C SER A 339 26.67 51.79 -43.77
N THR A 340 25.54 51.76 -44.47
CA THR A 340 24.49 50.73 -44.34
C THR A 340 24.62 49.70 -45.46
N PHE A 341 24.17 48.46 -45.21
CA PHE A 341 23.41 47.65 -46.17
C PHE A 341 22.31 46.97 -45.32
N GLN A 342 21.00 47.16 -45.56
CA GLN A 342 20.17 46.75 -46.70
C GLN A 342 20.17 45.22 -46.94
N SER A 343 19.05 44.55 -47.22
CA SER A 343 17.62 44.93 -47.23
C SER A 343 16.79 43.65 -47.45
N GLY A 344 15.50 43.66 -47.09
CA GLY A 344 14.54 42.66 -47.60
C GLY A 344 13.47 42.24 -46.58
N SER A 345 12.23 42.66 -46.82
CA SER A 345 11.07 42.30 -46.00
C SER A 345 9.99 41.69 -46.90
N SER A 346 9.33 40.61 -46.44
CA SER A 346 7.85 40.52 -46.37
C SER A 346 7.28 39.10 -46.23
N SER A 347 6.49 38.92 -45.16
CA SER A 347 5.12 38.38 -45.18
C SER A 347 4.79 36.88 -45.38
N ILE A 348 3.73 36.51 -44.62
CA ILE A 348 2.66 35.52 -44.91
C ILE A 348 2.88 34.05 -44.49
N LEU A 349 1.75 33.45 -44.11
CA LEU A 349 1.54 32.28 -43.26
C LEU A 349 0.35 31.52 -43.85
N ARG A 350 0.39 30.16 -43.93
CA ARG A 350 -0.73 29.17 -43.86
C ARG A 350 -0.48 27.88 -44.69
N HIS A 351 -0.60 26.71 -44.04
CA HIS A 351 -0.94 25.33 -44.53
C HIS A 351 -0.15 24.73 -45.74
N ALA A 352 0.39 23.49 -45.76
CA ALA A 352 -0.22 22.20 -45.40
C ALA A 352 0.76 20.98 -45.46
N LYS A 353 0.47 19.93 -44.69
CA LYS A 353 0.71 18.45 -44.87
C LYS A 353 2.09 17.87 -45.29
N GLY A 354 2.59 16.95 -44.45
CA GLY A 354 3.58 15.89 -44.78
C GLY A 354 5.05 16.29 -44.57
N THR A 355 5.99 15.40 -44.19
CA THR A 355 5.94 13.96 -43.90
C THR A 355 7.08 13.56 -42.96
N SER A 356 6.82 12.63 -42.03
CA SER A 356 7.76 11.62 -41.47
C SER A 356 9.16 12.04 -40.95
N LYS A 357 9.38 11.91 -39.63
CA LYS A 357 10.02 10.72 -39.03
C LYS A 357 10.11 10.85 -37.50
N SER A 358 9.70 9.79 -36.81
CA SER A 358 9.83 9.61 -35.36
C SER A 358 11.28 9.32 -34.96
N PHE A 359 11.76 9.94 -33.90
CA PHE A 359 12.90 9.46 -33.13
C PHE A 359 12.38 8.77 -31.86
N ASP A 360 12.97 7.63 -31.54
CA ASP A 360 12.50 6.66 -30.54
C ASP A 360 12.86 7.08 -29.11
N GLY A 361 12.02 6.74 -28.15
CA GLY A 361 12.17 7.13 -26.76
C GLY A 361 11.53 6.16 -25.78
N GLY A 362 12.36 5.48 -24.98
CA GLY A 362 11.95 4.88 -23.72
C GLY A 362 11.92 3.35 -23.65
N THR A 363 13.09 2.74 -23.50
CA THR A 363 13.22 1.63 -22.52
C THR A 363 13.35 2.27 -21.12
N ARG A 364 12.92 1.70 -19.99
CA ARG A 364 13.08 0.30 -19.50
C ARG A 364 12.04 -0.04 -18.40
N SER A 365 11.90 -1.34 -18.11
CA SER A 365 11.23 -1.93 -16.91
C SER A 365 9.69 -1.84 -16.92
N PHE A 366 8.95 -2.96 -16.87
CA PHE A 366 9.08 -4.00 -15.85
C PHE A 366 8.94 -5.43 -16.38
N GLU A 367 9.69 -6.35 -15.77
CA GLU A 367 9.52 -7.80 -15.87
C GLU A 367 8.99 -8.32 -14.52
N ARG A 368 7.88 -9.06 -14.52
CA ARG A 368 7.57 -10.03 -13.45
C ARG A 368 6.57 -11.07 -13.93
N GLY A 369 6.97 -12.34 -13.86
CA GLY A 369 6.10 -13.46 -14.17
C GLY A 369 5.18 -13.87 -13.03
N LYS A 370 4.00 -14.36 -13.42
CA LYS A 370 3.27 -15.52 -12.85
C LYS A 370 2.74 -15.40 -11.41
N LEU A 371 1.40 -15.25 -11.29
CA LEU A 371 0.51 -16.16 -10.55
C LEU A 371 -0.99 -15.84 -10.87
N ILE A 372 -1.66 -16.83 -11.48
CA ILE A 372 -3.12 -17.15 -11.48
C ILE A 372 -4.16 -16.07 -11.94
N SER A 373 -4.56 -16.24 -13.21
CA SER A 373 -5.89 -16.11 -13.89
C SER A 373 -7.16 -15.68 -13.11
N SER A 374 -8.27 -15.22 -13.72
CA SER A 374 -8.66 -14.62 -15.03
C SER A 374 -10.20 -14.41 -14.97
N GLY A 375 -10.86 -13.56 -15.75
CA GLY A 375 -10.39 -12.65 -16.79
C GLY A 375 -11.55 -11.78 -17.32
N GLY A 376 -11.23 -10.79 -18.15
CA GLY A 376 -12.20 -9.96 -18.86
C GLY A 376 -11.98 -10.05 -20.37
N ASN A 377 -13.06 -10.04 -21.15
CA ASN A 377 -13.01 -10.14 -22.60
C ASN A 377 -13.90 -9.07 -23.25
N SER A 378 -13.27 -8.11 -23.92
CA SER A 378 -13.90 -7.29 -24.97
C SER A 378 -13.05 -7.43 -26.23
N PRO A 379 -13.57 -7.96 -27.34
CA PRO A 379 -12.82 -8.12 -28.58
C PRO A 379 -13.11 -6.99 -29.58
N THR A 380 -12.07 -6.30 -30.04
CA THR A 380 -12.09 -5.54 -31.29
C THR A 380 -11.87 -6.47 -32.48
N PHE A 381 -12.62 -6.26 -33.57
CA PHE A 381 -12.59 -7.10 -34.76
C PHE A 381 -11.31 -6.93 -35.59
N ASN A 382 -10.79 -8.05 -36.12
CA ASN A 382 -10.05 -8.08 -37.38
C ASN A 382 -10.72 -9.11 -38.30
N ILE A 383 -10.85 -8.77 -39.58
CA ILE A 383 -11.57 -9.57 -40.58
C ILE A 383 -10.54 -10.28 -41.46
N GLU A 384 -10.46 -11.62 -41.37
CA GLU A 384 -9.97 -12.46 -42.46
C GLU A 384 -10.87 -13.71 -42.63
N LYS A 385 -11.18 -14.00 -43.89
CA LYS A 385 -11.94 -15.16 -44.42
C LYS A 385 -10.93 -16.31 -44.68
N PRO A 386 -11.29 -17.56 -45.09
CA PRO A 386 -12.63 -18.08 -45.40
C PRO A 386 -12.92 -19.58 -45.02
N CYS A 387 -14.08 -20.02 -45.50
CA CYS A 387 -14.43 -21.38 -45.96
C CYS A 387 -15.22 -22.33 -45.03
N ASP A 388 -16.27 -22.84 -45.66
CA ASP A 388 -17.41 -23.61 -45.16
C ASP A 388 -17.25 -25.10 -45.52
N GLY A 389 -18.04 -25.96 -44.88
CA GLY A 389 -17.98 -27.41 -45.07
C GLY A 389 -19.21 -28.18 -44.58
N THR A 390 -20.20 -28.30 -45.45
CA THR A 390 -21.17 -29.43 -45.55
C THR A 390 -22.31 -29.49 -44.50
N LYS A 391 -23.56 -29.26 -44.94
CA LYS A 391 -24.50 -30.33 -45.37
C LYS A 391 -25.92 -29.84 -45.71
N ASP A 392 -26.32 -30.12 -46.95
CA ASP A 392 -27.53 -30.83 -47.40
C ASP A 392 -28.89 -30.58 -46.70
N GLY A 393 -29.87 -30.14 -47.51
CA GLY A 393 -31.30 -30.12 -47.19
C GLY A 393 -32.16 -29.78 -48.42
N GLU A 394 -32.80 -30.78 -49.03
CA GLU A 394 -33.46 -30.66 -50.35
C GLU A 394 -34.83 -29.95 -50.37
N THR A 395 -34.96 -29.07 -51.38
CA THR A 395 -36.08 -28.93 -52.33
C THR A 395 -37.54 -28.86 -51.85
N ARG A 396 -38.20 -27.72 -52.12
CA ARG A 396 -39.55 -27.72 -52.72
C ARG A 396 -39.82 -26.46 -53.56
N ASP A 397 -40.19 -26.67 -54.82
CA ASP A 397 -40.56 -25.64 -55.80
C ASP A 397 -42.05 -25.22 -55.67
N GLY A 398 -42.38 -24.02 -56.16
CA GLY A 398 -43.69 -23.38 -56.03
C GLY A 398 -43.73 -21.96 -56.64
N SER A 399 -43.70 -21.87 -57.97
CA SER A 399 -43.79 -20.63 -58.76
C SER A 399 -45.17 -19.92 -58.67
N TRP A 400 -45.28 -18.76 -59.35
CA TRP A 400 -46.46 -17.87 -59.57
C TRP A 400 -46.90 -16.97 -58.38
N LYS A 401 -47.32 -15.70 -58.55
CA LYS A 401 -47.07 -14.63 -59.54
C LYS A 401 -47.63 -13.29 -59.00
N ASP A 402 -47.13 -12.17 -59.54
CA ASP A 402 -47.68 -10.80 -59.53
C ASP A 402 -47.52 -9.88 -58.27
N ASN A 403 -47.28 -8.60 -58.58
CA ASN A 403 -46.94 -7.41 -57.78
C ASN A 403 -48.22 -6.53 -57.55
N PRO A 404 -48.17 -5.35 -56.85
CA PRO A 404 -47.15 -4.76 -55.96
C PRO A 404 -47.73 -4.26 -54.60
N ASP A 405 -46.93 -3.49 -53.85
CA ASP A 405 -47.36 -2.54 -52.80
C ASP A 405 -47.96 -3.10 -51.49
N GLU A 406 -47.12 -3.80 -50.71
CA GLU A 406 -47.00 -3.50 -49.27
C GLU A 406 -45.52 -3.37 -48.89
N LYS A 407 -45.19 -2.43 -48.00
CA LYS A 407 -43.83 -2.36 -47.41
C LYS A 407 -43.63 -3.61 -46.55
N PRO A 408 -42.59 -4.42 -46.76
CA PRO A 408 -42.22 -5.39 -45.74
C PRO A 408 -41.78 -4.62 -44.51
N GLU A 409 -42.41 -4.90 -43.36
CA GLU A 409 -41.73 -4.68 -42.09
C GLU A 409 -40.41 -5.44 -42.17
N THR A 410 -39.30 -4.73 -41.97
CA THR A 410 -38.00 -5.36 -41.93
C THR A 410 -37.97 -6.24 -40.69
N GLU A 411 -38.22 -7.54 -40.86
CA GLU A 411 -38.03 -8.54 -39.82
C GLU A 411 -36.65 -8.30 -39.20
N ASP A 412 -36.66 -7.93 -37.92
CA ASP A 412 -35.52 -7.38 -37.19
C ASP A 412 -34.52 -8.51 -36.91
N THR A 413 -33.85 -8.93 -37.99
CA THR A 413 -33.00 -10.11 -38.07
C THR A 413 -31.64 -9.74 -37.48
N VAL A 414 -31.66 -9.57 -36.15
CA VAL A 414 -30.47 -9.42 -35.32
C VAL A 414 -29.51 -10.56 -35.67
N PRO A 415 -28.28 -10.26 -36.11
CA PRO A 415 -27.32 -11.30 -36.50
C PRO A 415 -27.13 -12.32 -35.39
N GLY A 416 -27.20 -13.63 -35.71
CA GLY A 416 -27.19 -14.70 -34.71
C GLY A 416 -26.03 -14.60 -33.70
N LEU A 417 -24.85 -14.15 -34.15
CA LEU A 417 -23.69 -13.90 -33.30
C LEU A 417 -23.94 -12.87 -32.18
N LEU A 418 -24.81 -11.88 -32.40
CA LEU A 418 -25.20 -10.91 -31.37
C LEU A 418 -26.20 -11.54 -30.38
N TYR A 419 -27.10 -12.41 -30.86
CA TYR A 419 -27.95 -13.23 -30.00
C TYR A 419 -27.11 -14.19 -29.13
N ASP A 420 -26.12 -14.88 -29.70
CA ASP A 420 -25.23 -15.79 -28.97
C ASP A 420 -24.39 -15.07 -27.92
N LEU A 421 -23.84 -13.89 -28.27
CA LEU A 421 -23.07 -13.06 -27.35
C LEU A 421 -23.95 -12.54 -26.20
N LEU A 422 -25.13 -12.01 -26.52
CA LEU A 422 -26.09 -11.54 -25.52
C LEU A 422 -26.62 -12.68 -24.64
N GLN A 423 -26.88 -13.86 -25.21
CA GLN A 423 -27.29 -15.04 -24.47
C GLN A 423 -26.19 -15.49 -23.50
N LYS A 424 -24.93 -15.48 -23.94
CA LYS A 424 -23.77 -15.78 -23.09
C LYS A 424 -23.61 -14.76 -21.97
N GLU A 425 -23.76 -13.47 -22.24
CA GLU A 425 -23.73 -12.41 -21.24
C GLU A 425 -24.89 -12.54 -20.24
N VAL A 426 -26.12 -12.80 -20.69
CA VAL A 426 -27.28 -13.04 -19.83
C VAL A 426 -27.10 -14.27 -18.94
N ILE A 427 -26.55 -15.37 -19.46
CA ILE A 427 -26.23 -16.56 -18.66
C ILE A 427 -25.14 -16.25 -17.63
N SER A 428 -24.08 -15.53 -18.03
CA SER A 428 -22.99 -15.11 -17.15
C SER A 428 -23.49 -14.18 -16.02
N LEU A 429 -24.34 -13.21 -16.35
CA LEU A 429 -24.97 -12.29 -15.41
C LEU A 429 -25.92 -13.01 -14.45
N ARG A 430 -26.75 -13.94 -14.93
CA ARG A 430 -27.60 -14.78 -14.07
C ARG A 430 -26.77 -15.62 -13.09
N LYS A 431 -25.66 -16.22 -13.57
CA LYS A 431 -24.75 -17.00 -12.71
C LYS A 431 -24.08 -16.11 -11.65
N SER A 432 -23.54 -14.95 -12.05
CA SER A 432 -22.94 -13.99 -11.13
C SER A 432 -23.95 -13.41 -10.13
N GLY A 433 -25.21 -13.24 -10.55
CA GLY A 433 -26.32 -12.88 -9.66
C GLY A 433 -26.53 -13.95 -8.58
N HIS A 434 -26.71 -15.21 -8.99
CA HIS A 434 -26.94 -16.31 -8.06
C HIS A 434 -25.77 -16.54 -7.08
N GLU A 435 -24.52 -16.39 -7.55
CA GLU A 435 -23.32 -16.42 -6.69
C GLU A 435 -23.30 -15.29 -5.65
N LYS A 436 -23.77 -14.08 -6.02
CA LYS A 436 -23.92 -12.95 -5.09
C LYS A 436 -25.05 -13.17 -4.10
N ASP A 437 -26.20 -13.69 -4.55
CA ASP A 437 -27.36 -13.97 -3.69
C ASP A 437 -27.00 -15.03 -2.64
N GLN A 438 -26.27 -16.09 -3.03
CA GLN A 438 -25.74 -17.07 -2.08
C GLN A 438 -24.73 -16.43 -1.11
N SER A 439 -23.79 -15.62 -1.60
CA SER A 439 -22.81 -14.93 -0.74
C SER A 439 -23.44 -13.90 0.21
N LEU A 440 -24.58 -13.30 -0.15
CA LEU A 440 -25.36 -12.44 0.74
C LEU A 440 -26.01 -13.28 1.84
N LYS A 441 -26.66 -14.39 1.47
CA LYS A 441 -27.26 -15.32 2.45
C LYS A 441 -26.24 -15.84 3.47
N ASP A 442 -25.06 -16.26 3.02
CA ASP A 442 -23.98 -16.73 3.91
C ASP A 442 -23.53 -15.64 4.89
N LYS A 443 -23.61 -14.36 4.51
CA LYS A 443 -23.32 -13.21 5.39
C LYS A 443 -24.46 -12.91 6.34
N ASP A 444 -25.71 -13.04 5.91
CA ASP A 444 -26.87 -12.87 6.79
C ASP A 444 -26.89 -13.95 7.90
N ASP A 445 -26.60 -15.21 7.55
CA ASP A 445 -26.41 -16.30 8.51
C ASP A 445 -25.26 -16.00 9.50
N ALA A 446 -24.16 -15.42 9.02
CA ALA A 446 -23.04 -14.99 9.88
C ALA A 446 -23.42 -13.81 10.80
N ILE A 447 -24.21 -12.85 10.32
CA ILE A 447 -24.75 -11.73 11.11
C ILE A 447 -25.67 -12.28 12.22
N GLU A 448 -26.56 -13.22 11.91
CA GLU A 448 -27.45 -13.85 12.89
C GLU A 448 -26.64 -14.58 13.99
N MET A 449 -25.59 -15.30 13.61
CA MET A 449 -24.69 -15.97 14.55
C MET A 449 -23.86 -14.99 15.40
N LEU A 450 -23.47 -13.84 14.85
CA LEU A 450 -22.82 -12.77 15.62
C LEU A 450 -23.80 -12.10 16.59
N ALA A 451 -25.04 -11.83 16.18
CA ALA A 451 -26.08 -11.29 17.07
C ALA A 451 -26.32 -12.23 18.27
N LYS A 452 -26.47 -13.54 18.03
CA LYS A 452 -26.59 -14.56 19.10
C LYS A 452 -25.39 -14.57 20.06
N LYS A 453 -24.17 -14.34 19.55
CA LYS A 453 -22.96 -14.20 20.38
C LYS A 453 -22.97 -12.91 21.21
N VAL A 454 -23.38 -11.79 20.63
CA VAL A 454 -23.53 -10.51 21.34
C VAL A 454 -24.56 -10.62 22.46
N ASP A 455 -25.73 -11.21 22.21
CA ASP A 455 -26.75 -11.46 23.23
C ASP A 455 -26.24 -12.34 24.38
N THR A 456 -25.42 -13.35 24.05
CA THR A 456 -24.83 -14.25 25.04
C THR A 456 -23.77 -13.53 25.90
N LEU A 457 -22.91 -12.74 25.27
CA LEU A 457 -21.92 -11.90 25.97
C LEU A 457 -22.59 -10.83 26.82
N GLN A 458 -23.66 -10.19 26.33
CA GLN A 458 -24.38 -9.16 27.09
C GLN A 458 -25.07 -9.75 28.32
N LYS A 459 -25.64 -10.96 28.24
CA LYS A 459 -26.16 -11.70 29.40
C LYS A 459 -25.03 -12.05 30.39
N ALA A 460 -23.87 -12.48 29.92
CA ALA A 460 -22.72 -12.77 30.77
C ALA A 460 -22.21 -11.51 31.50
N MET A 461 -22.05 -10.40 30.78
CA MET A 461 -21.69 -9.09 31.34
C MET A 461 -22.71 -8.59 32.37
N GLU A 462 -24.01 -8.79 32.14
CA GLU A 462 -25.04 -8.39 33.10
C GLU A 462 -24.96 -9.22 34.39
N VAL A 463 -24.68 -10.53 34.28
CA VAL A 463 -24.45 -11.42 35.44
C VAL A 463 -23.19 -11.02 36.19
N GLU A 464 -22.10 -10.71 35.49
CA GLU A 464 -20.83 -10.24 36.09
C GLU A 464 -21.02 -8.89 36.77
N ALA A 465 -21.67 -7.92 36.14
CA ALA A 465 -22.00 -6.63 36.76
C ALA A 465 -22.90 -6.78 38.00
N LYS A 466 -23.87 -7.72 37.98
CA LYS A 466 -24.69 -8.07 39.15
C LYS A 466 -23.86 -8.74 40.26
N LYS A 467 -22.88 -9.57 39.91
CA LYS A 467 -21.93 -10.18 40.87
C LYS A 467 -21.04 -9.12 41.51
N MET A 468 -20.39 -8.28 40.71
CA MET A 468 -19.50 -7.20 41.19
C MET A 468 -20.25 -6.23 42.12
N ARG A 469 -21.50 -5.85 41.80
CA ARG A 469 -22.34 -5.02 42.70
C ARG A 469 -22.60 -5.69 44.06
N ARG A 470 -22.74 -7.02 44.11
CA ARG A 470 -22.91 -7.76 45.37
C ARG A 470 -21.61 -7.81 46.17
N GLU A 471 -20.48 -8.03 45.50
CA GLU A 471 -19.15 -8.04 46.13
C GLU A 471 -18.80 -6.67 46.73
N VAL A 472 -19.09 -5.57 46.01
CA VAL A 472 -18.96 -4.20 46.54
C VAL A 472 -19.86 -4.00 47.77
N ALA A 473 -21.14 -4.39 47.72
CA ALA A 473 -22.04 -4.24 48.85
C ALA A 473 -21.64 -5.09 50.09
N VAL A 474 -21.01 -6.24 49.89
CA VAL A 474 -20.42 -7.05 50.98
C VAL A 474 -19.21 -6.32 51.56
N MET A 475 -18.29 -5.83 50.72
CA MET A 475 -17.10 -5.10 51.15
C MET A 475 -17.45 -3.79 51.87
N GLU A 476 -18.45 -3.05 51.42
CA GLU A 476 -18.99 -1.86 52.10
C GLU A 476 -19.53 -2.20 53.49
N LYS A 477 -20.21 -3.35 53.63
CA LYS A 477 -20.73 -3.83 54.92
C LYS A 477 -19.62 -4.26 55.87
N GLU A 478 -18.57 -4.90 55.38
CA GLU A 478 -17.36 -5.23 56.16
C GLU A 478 -16.61 -3.97 56.61
N VAL A 479 -16.42 -3.00 55.71
CA VAL A 479 -15.81 -1.69 56.02
C VAL A 479 -16.65 -0.91 57.03
N ALA A 480 -17.99 -0.98 56.96
CA ALA A 480 -18.88 -0.39 57.95
C ALA A 480 -18.74 -1.08 59.33
N ALA A 481 -18.68 -2.41 59.37
CA ALA A 481 -18.46 -3.16 60.60
C ALA A 481 -17.11 -2.81 61.26
N MET A 482 -16.02 -2.77 60.48
CA MET A 482 -14.69 -2.36 60.97
C MET A 482 -14.67 -0.93 61.53
N ARG A 483 -15.49 -0.01 60.99
CA ARG A 483 -15.63 1.35 61.53
C ARG A 483 -16.33 1.35 62.88
N VAL A 484 -17.40 0.56 63.03
CA VAL A 484 -18.13 0.41 64.31
C VAL A 484 -17.24 -0.23 65.38
N ASP A 485 -16.50 -1.30 65.07
CA ASP A 485 -15.55 -1.92 66.00
C ASP A 485 -14.45 -0.94 66.44
N LYS A 486 -13.92 -0.14 65.49
CA LYS A 486 -12.91 0.89 65.78
C LYS A 486 -13.48 2.04 66.62
N GLU A 487 -14.75 2.38 66.49
CA GLU A 487 -15.42 3.35 67.38
C GLU A 487 -15.66 2.77 68.77
N GLN A 488 -15.98 1.48 68.89
CA GLN A 488 -16.11 0.80 70.18
C GLN A 488 -14.78 0.70 70.94
N ASP A 489 -13.67 0.32 70.29
CA ASP A 489 -12.34 0.32 70.93
C ASP A 489 -11.90 1.73 71.36
N ASN A 490 -12.14 2.74 70.52
CA ASN A 490 -11.89 4.14 70.89
C ASN A 490 -12.75 4.61 72.08
N ARG A 491 -13.99 4.12 72.20
CA ARG A 491 -14.88 4.44 73.33
C ARG A 491 -14.43 3.72 74.61
N ALA A 492 -14.00 2.46 74.53
CA ALA A 492 -13.40 1.74 75.65
C ALA A 492 -12.15 2.45 76.19
N ARG A 493 -11.27 2.94 75.29
CA ARG A 493 -10.07 3.72 75.64
C ARG A 493 -10.35 5.10 76.24
N ARG A 494 -11.52 5.70 75.99
CA ARG A 494 -11.89 7.01 76.55
C ARG A 494 -12.38 6.92 78.01
N ASN A 495 -12.85 5.75 78.45
CA ASN A 495 -13.37 5.55 79.80
C ASN A 495 -12.28 5.29 80.86
N SER A 496 -10.98 5.27 80.50
CA SER A 496 -9.88 4.87 81.40
C SER A 496 -8.93 6.01 81.82
N ARG A 497 -9.36 7.29 81.76
CA ARG A 497 -8.57 8.45 82.25
C ARG A 497 -9.26 9.25 83.35
N VAL A 498 -8.62 9.30 84.51
CA VAL A 498 -8.94 10.16 85.66
C VAL A 498 -8.49 11.61 85.38
N PRO A 499 -9.23 12.65 85.81
CA PRO A 499 -8.89 14.04 85.52
C PRO A 499 -7.97 14.68 86.57
N SER A 500 -7.05 15.54 86.11
CA SER A 500 -6.32 16.52 86.94
C SER A 500 -6.30 17.91 86.27
N GLN A 501 -6.06 18.94 87.07
CA GLN A 501 -6.45 20.36 86.87
C GLN A 501 -5.65 21.17 85.82
N PRO A 502 -6.09 22.41 85.45
CA PRO A 502 -5.76 23.03 84.17
C PRO A 502 -4.80 24.24 84.17
N LEU A 503 -4.26 24.54 82.97
CA LEU A 503 -3.69 25.83 82.49
C LEU A 503 -2.33 26.29 83.11
N PRO A 504 -1.51 27.14 82.44
CA PRO A 504 -1.88 28.11 81.39
C PRO A 504 -1.02 28.17 80.09
N THR A 505 -1.45 29.10 79.24
CA THR A 505 -0.96 29.60 77.94
C THR A 505 0.52 29.93 77.78
N SER A 506 1.07 29.79 76.56
CA SER A 506 1.77 30.88 75.84
C SER A 506 2.05 30.61 74.34
N CYS A 507 1.87 31.67 73.52
CA CYS A 507 2.53 32.06 72.27
C CYS A 507 2.73 31.11 71.05
N GLY A 508 2.38 31.61 69.85
CA GLY A 508 2.79 31.08 68.53
C GLY A 508 4.16 31.62 68.07
N PRO A 509 4.40 32.04 66.80
CA PRO A 509 3.50 32.09 65.62
C PRO A 509 4.17 31.61 64.30
N SER A 510 3.52 31.89 63.15
CA SER A 510 4.13 32.33 61.85
C SER A 510 3.94 31.47 60.58
N ARG A 511 3.56 32.20 59.51
CA ARG A 511 3.87 32.02 58.07
C ARG A 511 3.00 31.10 57.20
N ASP A 512 1.88 31.69 56.78
CA ASP A 512 1.51 31.95 55.37
C ASP A 512 2.71 32.20 54.41
N PRO A 513 2.59 32.11 53.05
CA PRO A 513 1.37 32.47 52.30
C PRO A 513 1.00 31.71 51.00
N THR A 514 -0.25 31.92 50.54
CA THR A 514 -0.75 32.07 49.14
C THR A 514 -0.31 31.08 48.04
N HIS A 515 -1.21 30.56 47.19
CA HIS A 515 -2.01 31.36 46.25
C HIS A 515 -3.42 30.83 45.95
N SER A 516 -4.28 31.78 45.59
CA SER A 516 -5.68 31.64 45.17
C SER A 516 -5.87 31.19 43.72
N CYS A 517 -6.96 30.45 43.45
CA CYS A 517 -7.64 30.48 42.15
C CYS A 517 -9.16 30.45 42.37
N THR A 518 -9.89 31.35 41.72
CA THR A 518 -11.33 31.61 41.96
C THR A 518 -12.20 31.09 40.83
N THR A 519 -13.38 30.57 41.19
CA THR A 519 -14.40 29.93 40.34
C THR A 519 -15.26 30.92 39.54
N ALA A 520 -15.63 30.58 38.29
CA ALA A 520 -16.96 30.86 37.71
C ALA A 520 -17.21 30.07 36.38
N PRO A 521 -18.46 29.63 36.07
CA PRO A 521 -18.82 28.84 34.87
C PRO A 521 -19.63 29.67 33.82
N PRO A 522 -20.23 29.09 32.74
CA PRO A 522 -20.48 29.81 31.48
C PRO A 522 -21.91 30.38 31.31
N ARG A 523 -22.13 31.09 30.19
CA ARG A 523 -23.46 31.42 29.64
C ARG A 523 -23.50 31.26 28.12
N GLU A 524 -24.69 30.91 27.64
CA GLU A 524 -25.05 30.57 26.25
C GLU A 524 -25.39 31.80 25.39
N GLY A 525 -25.45 31.61 24.08
CA GLY A 525 -26.50 32.24 23.25
C GLY A 525 -26.06 33.28 22.21
N MET A 526 -25.65 32.81 21.03
CA MET A 526 -26.14 33.28 19.71
C MET A 526 -25.75 32.29 18.61
#